data_AF-A0A9E3HD14-F1
#
_entry.id   AF-A0A9E3HD14-F1
#
_cell.length_a   1.000
_cell.length_b   1.000
_cell.length_c   1.000
_cell.angle_alpha   90.00
_cell.angle_beta   90.00
_cell.angle_gamma   90.00
#
_symmetry.space_group_name_H-M   'P 1'
#
loop_
_entity.id
_entity.type
_entity.pdbx_description
1 polymer ?
#
loop_
_entity_poly.entity_id
_entity_poly.type
_entity_poly.pdbx_seq_one_letter_code
_entity_poly.pdbx_strand_id
1 'polypeptide(L)'
;MTPTLLGRWQTRLLLLATVGIFVSIPFALGLVGSPSGIVYFWIITYVAIFGIIWDVVYDQIQKRRWDRDWPALYQVLAGIWEFIFILCGIKVFGFLPVLIPKERLSPFWIFAHYSVVWLAVFIASQSLMRIIFPRWRFRGGQWL
;
A
#
# COMPACT_ATOMS: atom_id res chain seq x y z
N MET A 1 -9.32 3.08 20.66
CA MET A 1 -7.86 2.89 20.86
C MET A 1 -7.25 2.67 19.49
N THR A 2 -6.59 3.69 18.98
CA THR A 2 -5.95 3.63 17.67
C THR A 2 -4.56 3.01 17.81
N PRO A 3 -4.14 2.16 16.87
CA PRO A 3 -2.77 1.66 16.87
C PRO A 3 -1.79 2.84 16.84
N THR A 4 -0.68 2.70 17.56
CA THR A 4 0.42 3.68 17.49
C THR A 4 0.94 3.77 16.06
N LEU A 5 1.56 4.90 15.71
CA LEU A 5 2.16 5.11 14.39
C LEU A 5 3.13 3.97 14.01
N LEU A 6 3.92 3.50 14.98
CA LEU A 6 4.81 2.35 14.80
C LEU A 6 4.05 1.09 14.42
N GLY A 7 2.89 0.83 15.03
CA GLY A 7 2.09 -0.33 14.72
C GLY A 7 1.44 -0.29 13.35
N ARG A 8 1.07 0.91 12.88
CA ARG A 8 0.60 1.13 11.51
C ARG A 8 1.70 0.80 10.51
N TRP A 9 2.91 1.31 10.73
CA TRP A 9 4.06 1.04 9.87
C TRP A 9 4.44 -0.45 9.84
N GLN A 10 4.49 -1.10 11.00
CA GLN A 10 4.78 -2.55 11.08
C GLN A 10 3.77 -3.38 10.28
N THR A 11 2.47 -3.08 10.42
CA THR A 11 1.43 -3.79 9.69
C THR A 11 1.52 -3.53 8.19
N ARG A 12 1.71 -2.27 7.78
CA ARG A 12 1.85 -1.91 6.37
C ARG A 12 3.02 -2.65 5.73
N LEU A 13 4.21 -2.58 6.35
CA LEU A 13 5.40 -3.24 5.84
C LEU A 13 5.24 -4.75 5.77
N LEU A 14 4.66 -5.37 6.80
CA LEU A 14 4.42 -6.81 6.80
C LEU A 14 3.45 -7.23 5.69
N LEU A 15 2.32 -6.54 5.54
CA LEU A 15 1.34 -6.89 4.51
C LEU A 15 1.85 -6.62 3.10
N LEU A 16 2.58 -5.52 2.87
CA LEU A 16 3.18 -5.25 1.57
C LEU A 16 4.30 -6.25 1.24
N ALA A 17 5.15 -6.60 2.21
CA ALA A 17 6.24 -7.55 2.02
C ALA A 17 5.74 -8.99 1.82
N THR A 18 4.60 -9.36 2.39
CA THR A 18 4.04 -10.72 2.25
C THR A 18 3.00 -10.75 1.13
N VAL A 19 1.80 -10.21 1.39
CA VAL A 19 0.67 -10.21 0.47
C VAL A 19 0.98 -9.41 -0.79
N GLY A 20 1.58 -8.23 -0.65
CA GLY A 20 1.92 -7.38 -1.80
C GLY A 20 2.89 -8.06 -2.77
N ILE A 21 4.00 -8.62 -2.25
CA ILE A 21 4.98 -9.37 -3.06
C ILE A 21 4.31 -10.58 -3.70
N PHE A 22 3.57 -11.39 -2.92
CA PHE A 22 2.93 -12.61 -3.41
C PHE A 22 1.97 -12.32 -4.57
N VAL A 23 1.12 -11.29 -4.43
CA VAL A 23 0.18 -10.85 -5.46
C VAL A 23 0.88 -10.25 -6.69
N SER A 24 2.10 -9.77 -6.53
CA SER A 24 2.86 -9.16 -7.63
C SER A 24 3.68 -10.15 -8.45
N ILE A 25 3.86 -11.38 -7.97
CA ILE A 25 4.58 -12.44 -8.71
C ILE A 25 3.93 -12.72 -10.08
N PRO A 26 2.60 -12.92 -10.21
CA PRO A 26 1.97 -13.17 -11.51
C PRO A 26 2.17 -12.03 -12.53
N PHE A 27 2.19 -10.78 -12.06
CA PHE A 27 2.46 -9.60 -12.90
C PHE A 27 3.94 -9.55 -13.31
N ALA A 28 4.86 -9.80 -12.37
CA ALA A 28 6.29 -9.81 -12.63
C ALA A 28 6.70 -10.91 -13.63
N LEU A 29 6.08 -12.09 -13.55
CA LEU A 29 6.29 -13.21 -14.47
C LEU A 29 5.64 -13.00 -15.85
N GLY A 30 4.80 -11.98 -16.01
CA GLY A 30 4.06 -11.76 -17.26
C GLY A 30 2.90 -12.73 -17.49
N LEU A 31 2.49 -13.47 -16.46
CA LEU A 31 1.28 -14.31 -16.51
C LEU A 31 0.02 -13.43 -16.58
N VAL A 32 0.08 -12.24 -15.97
CA VAL A 32 -0.99 -11.26 -15.97
C VAL A 32 -0.42 -9.92 -16.43
N GLY A 33 -0.63 -9.61 -17.72
CA GLY A 33 -0.30 -8.32 -18.32
C GLY A 33 1.10 -8.16 -18.90
N SER A 34 1.34 -6.99 -19.49
CA SER A 34 2.57 -6.65 -20.21
C SER A 34 2.96 -5.20 -19.91
N PRO A 35 4.23 -4.87 -19.62
CA PRO A 35 5.42 -5.72 -19.68
C PRO A 35 5.62 -6.58 -18.42
N SER A 36 6.32 -7.71 -18.56
CA SER A 36 6.86 -8.46 -17.44
C SER A 36 8.14 -7.80 -16.91
N GLY A 37 8.44 -7.99 -15.63
CA GLY A 37 9.70 -7.54 -15.05
C GLY A 37 9.60 -7.05 -13.61
N ILE A 38 10.77 -6.66 -13.10
CA ILE A 38 10.97 -6.23 -11.70
C ILE A 38 10.29 -4.88 -11.36
N VAL A 39 9.72 -4.21 -12.35
CA VAL A 39 9.00 -2.93 -12.21
C VAL A 39 7.94 -2.99 -11.13
N TYR A 40 7.13 -4.05 -11.11
CA TYR A 40 6.01 -4.16 -10.17
C TYR A 40 6.47 -4.23 -8.73
N PHE A 41 7.64 -4.83 -8.46
CA PHE A 41 8.25 -4.81 -7.14
C PHE A 41 8.71 -3.41 -6.74
N TRP A 42 9.31 -2.65 -7.67
CA TRP A 42 9.65 -1.24 -7.43
C TRP A 42 8.42 -0.38 -7.11
N ILE A 43 7.29 -0.61 -7.81
CA ILE A 43 6.03 0.08 -7.51
C ILE A 43 5.62 -0.19 -6.05
N ILE A 44 5.67 -1.43 -5.59
CA ILE A 44 5.37 -1.76 -4.18
C ILE A 44 6.35 -1.08 -3.23
N THR A 45 7.64 -1.08 -3.55
CA THR A 45 8.65 -0.42 -2.72
C THR A 45 8.36 1.07 -2.59
N TYR A 46 8.00 1.75 -3.68
CA TYR A 46 7.60 3.15 -3.63
C TYR A 46 6.32 3.34 -2.81
N VAL A 47 5.30 2.51 -3.02
CA VAL A 47 4.07 2.55 -2.20
C VAL A 47 4.38 2.35 -0.72
N ALA A 48 5.33 1.48 -0.37
CA ALA A 48 5.76 1.28 1.01
C ALA A 48 6.43 2.53 1.57
N ILE A 49 7.42 3.10 0.86
CA ILE A 49 8.18 4.28 1.32
C ILE A 49 7.28 5.51 1.46
N PHE A 50 6.50 5.84 0.41
CA PHE A 50 5.59 6.98 0.48
C PHE A 50 4.43 6.73 1.43
N GLY A 51 3.98 5.48 1.56
CA GLY A 51 2.95 5.08 2.52
C GLY A 51 3.35 5.39 3.97
N ILE A 52 4.63 5.20 4.34
CA ILE A 52 5.15 5.57 5.67
C ILE A 52 5.03 7.08 5.90
N ILE A 53 5.38 7.89 4.91
CA ILE A 53 5.27 9.35 4.97
C ILE A 53 3.79 9.77 5.11
N TRP A 54 2.91 9.19 4.29
CA TRP A 54 1.48 9.46 4.34
C TRP A 54 0.84 9.00 5.65
N ASP A 55 1.30 7.90 6.25
CA ASP A 55 0.82 7.44 7.54
C ASP A 55 1.06 8.46 8.65
N VAL A 56 2.14 9.26 8.58
CA VAL A 56 2.35 10.39 9.52
C VAL A 56 1.26 11.43 9.33
N VAL A 57 0.99 11.82 8.09
CA VAL A 57 -0.05 12.82 7.79
C VAL A 57 -1.43 12.31 8.24
N TYR A 58 -1.77 11.07 7.92
CA TYR A 58 -3.04 10.46 8.29
C TYR A 58 -3.20 10.32 9.81
N ASP A 59 -2.13 9.96 10.53
CA ASP A 59 -2.14 9.90 12.00
C ASP A 59 -2.40 11.28 12.63
N GLN A 60 -1.79 12.34 12.09
CA GLN A 60 -2.03 13.71 12.56
C GLN A 60 -3.47 14.17 12.31
N ILE A 61 -4.03 13.87 11.13
CA ILE A 61 -5.43 14.20 10.82
C ILE A 61 -6.36 13.39 11.75
N GLN A 62 -6.07 12.12 11.95
CA GLN A 62 -6.86 11.24 12.82
C GLN A 62 -6.89 11.74 14.26
N LYS A 63 -5.76 12.18 14.82
CA LYS A 63 -5.66 12.71 16.19
C LYS A 63 -6.45 14.00 16.42
N ARG A 64 -6.65 14.81 15.38
CA ARG A 64 -7.42 16.07 15.44
C ARG A 64 -8.93 15.84 15.44
N ARG A 65 -9.41 14.63 15.11
CA ARG A 65 -10.85 14.32 15.11
C ARG A 65 -11.33 14.02 16.53
N TRP A 66 -12.55 14.45 16.83
CA TRP A 66 -13.21 14.24 18.12
C TRP A 66 -13.22 12.76 18.55
N ASP A 67 -13.58 11.87 17.63
CA ASP A 67 -13.69 10.43 17.89
C ASP A 67 -12.34 9.70 17.87
N ARG A 68 -11.29 10.35 17.34
CA ARG A 68 -9.97 9.77 17.03
C ARG A 68 -9.99 8.49 16.19
N ASP A 69 -11.15 8.01 15.75
CA ASP A 69 -11.29 6.82 14.91
C ASP A 69 -11.39 7.15 13.42
N TRP A 70 -10.89 6.22 12.60
CA TRP A 70 -10.81 6.34 11.16
C TRP A 70 -11.74 5.32 10.50
N PRO A 71 -12.93 5.73 10.02
CA PRO A 71 -13.82 4.89 9.23
C PRO A 71 -13.10 4.20 8.06
N ALA A 72 -13.55 2.99 7.73
CA ALA A 72 -13.02 2.22 6.60
C ALA A 72 -13.11 3.00 5.27
N LEU A 73 -14.14 3.83 5.09
CA LEU A 73 -14.29 4.69 3.92
C LEU A 73 -13.07 5.61 3.70
N TYR A 74 -12.52 6.18 4.76
CA TYR A 74 -11.34 7.03 4.63
C TYR A 74 -10.07 6.23 4.32
N GLN A 75 -10.03 4.93 4.64
CA GLN A 75 -8.95 4.05 4.19
C GLN A 75 -9.02 3.81 2.68
N VAL A 76 -10.24 3.70 2.12
CA VAL A 76 -10.44 3.64 0.66
C VAL A 76 -10.01 4.94 0.00
N LEU A 77 -10.45 6.09 0.54
CA LEU A 77 -10.05 7.40 0.02
C LEU A 77 -8.53 7.62 0.09
N ALA A 78 -7.88 7.20 1.17
CA ALA A 78 -6.42 7.23 1.29
C ALA A 78 -5.74 6.34 0.24
N GLY A 79 -6.30 5.16 -0.05
CA GLY A 79 -5.82 4.28 -1.12
C GLY A 79 -5.91 4.91 -2.52
N ILE A 80 -7.01 5.62 -2.80
CA ILE A 80 -7.19 6.37 -4.06
C ILE A 80 -6.18 7.51 -4.14
N TRP A 81 -5.97 8.23 -3.04
CA TRP A 81 -5.00 9.33 -3.00
C TRP A 81 -3.55 8.84 -3.17
N GLU A 82 -3.16 7.77 -2.48
CA GLU A 82 -1.84 7.13 -2.64
C GLU A 82 -1.63 6.69 -4.09
N PHE A 83 -2.66 6.15 -4.75
CA PHE A 83 -2.59 5.79 -6.18
C PHE A 83 -2.33 7.00 -7.08
N ILE A 84 -3.14 8.06 -6.94
CA ILE A 84 -3.01 9.27 -7.74
C ILE A 84 -1.61 9.87 -7.56
N PHE A 85 -1.13 9.91 -6.31
CA PHE A 85 0.21 10.41 -6.00
C PHE A 85 1.32 9.62 -6.71
N ILE A 86 1.27 8.29 -6.65
CA ILE A 86 2.25 7.43 -7.34
C ILE A 86 2.16 7.57 -8.86
N LEU A 87 0.95 7.59 -9.42
CA LEU A 87 0.75 7.74 -10.85
C LEU A 87 1.30 9.08 -11.36
N CYS A 88 0.99 10.17 -10.67
CA CYS A 88 1.53 11.50 -10.97
C CYS A 88 3.06 11.55 -10.80
N GLY A 89 3.59 10.93 -9.75
CA GLY A 89 5.03 10.86 -9.51
C GLY A 89 5.80 10.15 -10.63
N ILE A 90 5.25 9.05 -11.16
CA ILE A 90 5.85 8.27 -12.25
C ILE A 90 5.71 9.00 -13.60
N LYS A 91 4.51 9.46 -13.94
CA LYS A 91 4.20 9.95 -15.31
C LYS A 91 4.41 11.45 -15.49
N VAL A 92 4.01 12.27 -14.52
CA VAL A 92 4.01 13.75 -14.66
C VAL A 92 5.35 14.33 -14.25
N PHE A 93 5.78 14.03 -13.03
CA PHE A 93 6.98 14.63 -12.45
C PHE A 93 8.25 13.87 -12.81
N GLY A 94 8.15 12.55 -13.02
CA GLY A 94 9.31 11.68 -13.28
C GLY A 94 10.36 11.73 -12.17
N PHE A 95 9.99 12.19 -10.96
CA PHE A 95 10.90 12.32 -9.82
C PHE A 95 11.25 10.97 -9.22
N LEU A 96 10.40 9.96 -9.45
CA LEU A 96 10.73 8.59 -9.10
C LEU A 96 11.79 8.13 -10.11
N PRO A 97 13.02 7.81 -9.66
CA PRO A 97 14.03 7.23 -10.53
C PRO A 97 13.54 5.85 -10.92
N VAL A 98 12.71 5.81 -11.95
CA VAL A 98 12.35 4.56 -12.59
C VAL A 98 13.59 4.20 -13.40
N LEU A 99 14.32 3.14 -12.99
CA LEU A 99 15.35 2.49 -13.82
C LEU A 99 14.78 1.90 -15.13
N ILE A 100 13.57 2.27 -15.54
CA ILE A 100 12.80 1.67 -16.63
C ILE A 100 12.30 2.80 -17.55
N PRO A 101 12.40 2.65 -18.88
CA PRO A 101 11.90 3.63 -19.85
C PRO A 101 10.40 3.92 -19.65
N LYS A 102 10.04 5.20 -19.52
CA LYS A 102 8.65 5.70 -19.32
C LYS A 102 7.64 5.21 -20.38
N GLU A 103 8.16 4.79 -21.53
CA GLU A 103 7.44 4.34 -22.73
C GLU A 103 6.91 2.91 -22.61
N ARG A 104 7.51 2.04 -21.79
CA ARG A 104 7.11 0.62 -21.71
C ARG A 104 5.92 0.35 -20.79
N LEU A 105 5.58 1.27 -19.90
CA LEU A 105 4.55 1.04 -18.87
C LEU A 105 3.28 1.83 -19.18
N SER A 106 2.23 1.11 -19.60
CA SER A 106 0.90 1.70 -19.76
C SER A 106 0.32 2.08 -18.38
N PRO A 107 -0.30 3.27 -18.24
CA PRO A 107 -1.02 3.67 -17.02
C PRO A 107 -2.05 2.63 -16.57
N PHE A 108 -2.66 1.92 -17.53
CA PHE A 108 -3.64 0.88 -17.27
C PHE A 108 -3.06 -0.27 -16.44
N TRP A 109 -1.86 -0.74 -16.77
CA TRP A 109 -1.23 -1.85 -16.04
C TRP A 109 -0.76 -1.45 -14.65
N ILE A 110 -0.31 -0.19 -14.49
CA ILE A 110 0.01 0.37 -13.17
C ILE A 110 -1.26 0.41 -12.30
N PHE A 111 -2.37 0.88 -12.87
CA PHE A 111 -3.67 0.91 -12.18
C PHE A 111 -4.15 -0.49 -11.79
N ALA A 112 -4.10 -1.44 -12.72
CA ALA A 112 -4.52 -2.81 -12.49
C ALA A 112 -3.68 -3.47 -11.38
N HIS A 113 -2.36 -3.40 -11.48
CA HIS A 113 -1.44 -3.96 -10.49
C HIS A 113 -1.67 -3.33 -9.11
N TYR A 114 -1.69 -2.00 -9.03
CA TYR A 114 -1.91 -1.30 -7.76
C TYR A 114 -3.26 -1.67 -7.15
N SER A 115 -4.33 -1.68 -7.95
CA SER A 115 -5.68 -1.98 -7.46
C SER A 115 -5.78 -3.39 -6.88
N VAL A 116 -5.19 -4.38 -7.55
CA VAL A 116 -5.19 -5.77 -7.08
C VAL A 116 -4.35 -5.92 -5.80
N VAL A 117 -3.16 -5.33 -5.76
CA VAL A 117 -2.30 -5.35 -4.55
C VAL A 117 -3.00 -4.64 -3.38
N TRP A 118 -3.54 -3.45 -3.61
CA TRP A 118 -4.24 -2.67 -2.60
C TRP A 118 -5.45 -3.40 -2.06
N LEU A 119 -6.28 -3.99 -2.93
CA LEU A 119 -7.47 -4.74 -2.53
C LEU A 119 -7.09 -5.99 -1.72
N ALA A 120 -6.06 -6.73 -2.15
CA ALA A 120 -5.59 -7.91 -1.44
C ALA A 120 -5.06 -7.54 -0.04
N VAL A 121 -4.26 -6.48 0.06
CA VAL A 121 -3.76 -5.97 1.35
C VAL A 121 -4.91 -5.47 2.24
N PHE A 122 -5.88 -4.78 1.66
CA PHE A 122 -7.06 -4.29 2.38
C PHE A 122 -7.87 -5.46 2.96
N ILE A 123 -8.19 -6.47 2.13
CA ILE A 123 -8.90 -7.67 2.58
C ILE A 123 -8.09 -8.39 3.66
N ALA A 124 -6.80 -8.64 3.45
CA ALA A 124 -5.94 -9.28 4.45
C ALA A 124 -5.90 -8.50 5.78
N SER A 125 -5.86 -7.17 5.72
CA SER A 125 -5.92 -6.32 6.91
C SER A 125 -7.27 -6.39 7.64
N GLN A 126 -8.39 -6.54 6.92
CA GLN A 126 -9.72 -6.59 7.53
C GLN A 126 -10.11 -7.98 8.02
N SER A 127 -9.65 -9.05 7.36
CA SER A 127 -9.99 -10.45 7.70
C SER A 127 -8.81 -11.19 8.33
N LEU A 128 -7.79 -11.52 7.54
CA LEU A 128 -6.71 -12.44 7.89
C LEU A 128 -6.00 -12.02 9.19
N MET A 129 -5.66 -10.74 9.30
CA MET A 129 -4.99 -10.18 10.48
C MET A 129 -5.83 -10.32 11.75
N ARG A 130 -7.16 -10.18 11.64
CA ARG A 130 -8.07 -10.29 12.80
C ARG A 130 -8.29 -11.74 13.22
N ILE A 131 -8.20 -12.68 12.28
CA ILE A 131 -8.36 -14.12 12.54
C ILE A 131 -7.08 -14.68 13.18
N ILE A 132 -5.92 -14.44 12.58
CA ILE A 132 -4.65 -15.03 13.05
C ILE A 132 -4.14 -14.32 14.31
N PHE A 133 -4.36 -13.01 14.43
CA PHE A 133 -3.82 -12.21 15.52
C PHE A 133 -4.90 -11.38 16.24
N PRO A 134 -5.71 -12.01 17.13
CA PRO A 134 -6.79 -11.32 17.85
C PRO A 134 -6.29 -10.12 18.68
N ARG A 135 -5.06 -10.19 19.21
CA ARG A 135 -4.44 -9.12 20.01
C ARG A 135 -3.90 -7.96 19.18
N TRP A 136 -3.85 -8.10 17.86
CA TRP A 136 -3.31 -7.09 16.94
C TRP A 136 -4.04 -5.74 17.05
N ARG A 137 -5.36 -5.76 17.34
CA ARG A 137 -6.17 -4.55 17.57
C ARG A 137 -5.67 -3.69 18.74
N PHE A 138 -5.08 -4.29 19.75
CA PHE A 138 -4.64 -3.58 20.97
C PHE A 138 -3.17 -3.22 20.93
N ARG A 139 -2.35 -4.06 20.29
CA ARG A 139 -0.90 -3.92 20.34
C ARG A 139 -0.25 -3.35 19.08
N GLY A 140 -1.02 -3.15 18.00
CA GLY A 140 -0.54 -2.53 16.76
C GLY A 140 0.79 -3.13 16.31
N GLY A 141 0.79 -4.36 15.79
CA GLY A 141 2.00 -4.96 15.25
C GLY A 141 3.06 -5.43 16.26
N GLN A 142 2.86 -5.35 17.57
CA GLN A 142 3.71 -6.11 18.51
C GLN A 142 3.30 -7.59 18.48
N TRP A 143 4.14 -8.42 17.89
CA TRP A 143 3.91 -9.85 17.67
C TRP A 143 4.31 -10.74 18.86
N LEU A 144 4.91 -10.15 19.91
CA LEU A 144 5.28 -10.75 21.21
C LEU A 144 4.80 -9.86 22.36
#